data_AF-A0A9D2MMA4-F1
#
_entry.id   AF-A0A9D2MMA4-F1
#
_cell.length_a   1.000
_cell.length_b   1.000
_cell.length_c   1.000
_cell.angle_alpha   90.00
_cell.angle_beta   90.00
_cell.angle_gamma   90.00
#
_symmetry.space_group_name_H-M   'P 1'
#
loop_
_entity.id
_entity.type
_entity.pdbx_description
1 polymer ?
#
loop_
_entity_poly.entity_id
_entity_poly.type
_entity_poly.pdbx_seq_one_letter_code
_entity_poly.pdbx_strand_id
1 'polypeptide(L)'
;MLDLLDLQQLVPREMPPEYHKQQEVVASYLHRMGRGFSPDFLDDFWTEVGRLMALERDHAFLSGLRLGVDLSRALDPQPPRSPRP
;
A
#
# COMPACT_ATOMS: atom_id res chain seq x y z
N MET A 1 12.33 11.74 -22.32
CA MET A 1 13.09 11.19 -21.18
C MET A 1 12.09 10.98 -20.07
N LEU A 2 12.05 9.79 -19.48
CA LEU A 2 11.13 9.49 -18.38
C LEU A 2 11.60 10.25 -17.13
N ASP A 3 10.75 11.11 -16.55
CA ASP A 3 11.09 11.83 -15.32
C ASP A 3 10.75 10.96 -14.09
N LEU A 4 11.70 10.84 -13.16
CA LEU A 4 11.51 10.13 -11.90
C LEU A 4 10.46 10.83 -11.01
N LEU A 5 10.22 12.13 -11.19
CA LEU A 5 9.16 12.87 -10.50
C LEU A 5 7.75 12.46 -10.95
N ASP A 6 7.57 12.11 -12.22
CA ASP A 6 6.27 11.62 -12.73
C ASP A 6 5.92 10.26 -12.13
N LEU A 7 6.93 9.45 -11.77
CA LEU A 7 6.73 8.16 -11.09
C LEU A 7 6.18 8.31 -9.67
N GLN A 8 6.47 9.42 -8.98
CA GLN A 8 5.88 9.68 -7.66
C GLN A 8 4.37 9.91 -7.71
N GLN A 9 3.81 10.29 -8.86
CA GLN A 9 2.37 10.42 -9.05
C GLN A 9 1.69 9.06 -9.28
N LEU A 10 2.45 8.06 -9.71
CA LEU A 10 1.95 6.71 -9.98
C LEU A 10 1.94 5.81 -8.74
N VAL A 11 2.68 6.19 -7.69
CA VAL A 11 2.61 5.51 -6.39
C VAL A 11 1.34 5.98 -5.67
N PRO A 12 0.42 5.06 -5.30
CA PRO A 12 -0.73 5.40 -4.48
C PRO A 12 -0.26 6.07 -3.19
N ARG A 13 -0.71 7.32 -2.97
CA ARG A 13 -0.38 8.08 -1.76
C ARG A 13 -1.31 7.75 -0.59
N GLU A 14 -2.47 7.19 -0.89
CA GLU A 14 -3.51 6.88 0.08
C GLU A 14 -3.61 5.38 0.32
N MET A 15 -3.72 5.02 1.58
CA MET A 15 -3.92 3.64 2.01
C MET A 15 -5.34 3.18 1.68
N PRO A 16 -5.55 1.87 1.47
CA PRO A 16 -6.87 1.36 1.13
C PRO A 16 -7.84 1.51 2.31
N PRO A 17 -9.16 1.59 2.08
CA PRO A 17 -10.18 1.67 3.13
C PRO A 17 -10.05 0.58 4.20
N GLU A 18 -9.63 -0.62 3.79
CA GLU A 18 -9.39 -1.76 4.67
C GLU A 18 -8.29 -1.48 5.69
N TYR A 19 -7.23 -0.78 5.29
CA TYR A 19 -6.16 -0.36 6.20
C TYR A 19 -6.69 0.59 7.26
N HIS A 20 -7.50 1.58 6.87
CA HIS A 20 -8.09 2.53 7.81
C HIS A 20 -9.03 1.86 8.82
N LYS A 21 -9.85 0.91 8.36
CA LYS A 21 -10.68 0.09 9.27
C LYS A 21 -9.84 -0.70 10.26
N GLN A 22 -8.77 -1.35 9.80
CA GLN A 22 -7.88 -2.10 10.68
C GLN A 22 -7.11 -1.19 11.65
N GLN A 23 -6.77 0.02 11.22
CA GLN A 23 -6.14 1.03 12.08
C GLN A 23 -7.07 1.43 13.23
N GLU A 24 -8.37 1.60 12.98
CA GLU A 24 -9.37 1.85 14.03
C GLU A 24 -9.48 0.68 15.02
N VAL A 25 -9.39 -0.57 14.54
CA VAL A 25 -9.36 -1.76 15.41
C VAL A 25 -8.16 -1.70 16.34
N VAL A 26 -6.95 -1.51 15.82
CA VAL A 26 -5.71 -1.42 16.63
C VAL A 26 -5.79 -0.24 17.61
N ALA A 27 -6.30 0.92 17.18
CA ALA A 27 -6.50 2.07 18.04
C ALA A 27 -7.46 1.77 19.21
N SER A 28 -8.49 0.96 18.99
CA SER A 28 -9.41 0.53 20.04
C SER A 28 -8.72 -0.34 21.11
N TYR A 29 -7.77 -1.20 20.71
CA TYR A 29 -6.95 -1.97 21.65
C TYR A 29 -6.02 -1.06 22.46
N LEU A 30 -5.33 -0.11 21.81
CA LEU A 30 -4.47 0.84 22.51
C LEU A 30 -5.24 1.65 23.57
N HIS A 31 -6.46 2.07 23.26
CA HIS A 31 -7.31 2.76 24.23
C HIS A 31 -7.70 1.87 25.42
N ARG A 32 -7.91 0.56 25.20
CA ARG A 32 -8.21 -0.41 26.27
C ARG A 32 -6.97 -0.72 27.11
N MET A 33 -5.78 -0.74 26.51
CA MET A 33 -4.51 -1.02 27.18
C MET A 33 -4.24 -0.05 28.34
N GLY A 34 -4.72 1.20 28.23
CA GLY A 34 -4.67 2.18 29.32
C GLY A 34 -5.42 1.79 30.60
N ARG A 35 -6.27 0.75 30.57
CA ARG A 35 -6.99 0.20 31.72
C ARG A 35 -6.37 -1.09 32.29
N GLY A 36 -5.22 -1.51 31.75
CA GLY A 36 -4.57 -2.78 32.06
C GLY A 36 -4.72 -3.80 30.93
N PHE A 37 -3.86 -4.81 30.94
CA PHE A 37 -3.81 -5.87 29.93
C PHE A 37 -3.56 -7.24 30.56
N SER A 38 -4.06 -8.28 29.91
CA SER A 38 -3.73 -9.68 30.18
C SER A 38 -2.80 -10.23 29.08
N PRO A 39 -2.15 -11.39 29.29
CA PRO A 39 -1.40 -12.06 28.24
C PRO A 39 -2.24 -12.33 26.98
N ASP A 40 -3.44 -12.89 27.14
CA ASP A 40 -4.35 -13.17 26.02
C ASP A 40 -4.72 -11.89 25.24
N PHE A 41 -4.90 -10.78 25.95
CA PHE A 41 -5.14 -9.48 25.31
C PHE A 41 -3.96 -9.02 24.46
N LEU A 42 -2.72 -9.27 24.92
CA LEU A 42 -1.52 -8.91 24.15
C LEU A 42 -1.39 -9.78 22.90
N ASP A 43 -1.72 -11.07 22.98
CA ASP A 43 -1.71 -11.97 21.83
C ASP A 43 -2.73 -11.53 20.77
N ASP A 44 -3.95 -11.19 21.18
CA ASP A 44 -4.97 -10.62 20.30
C ASP A 44 -4.52 -9.29 19.70
N PHE A 45 -3.95 -8.39 20.51
CA PHE A 45 -3.43 -7.11 20.05
C PHE A 45 -2.34 -7.28 18.98
N TRP A 46 -1.35 -8.14 19.22
CA TRP A 46 -0.26 -8.38 18.28
C TRP A 46 -0.76 -9.06 17.00
N THR A 47 -1.80 -9.87 17.09
CA THR A 47 -2.48 -10.43 15.92
C THR A 47 -3.08 -9.33 15.05
N GLU A 48 -3.79 -8.37 15.64
CA GLU A 48 -4.40 -7.25 14.90
C GLU A 48 -3.35 -6.28 14.34
N VAL A 49 -2.24 -6.05 15.05
CA VAL A 49 -1.08 -5.31 14.53
C VAL A 49 -0.47 -6.05 13.33
N GLY A 50 -0.30 -7.37 13.43
CA GLY A 50 0.20 -8.20 12.34
C GLY A 50 -0.67 -8.10 11.08
N ARG A 51 -2.00 -8.09 11.24
CA ARG A 51 -2.93 -7.86 10.12
C ARG A 51 -2.78 -6.47 9.50
N LEU A 52 -2.63 -5.43 10.32
CA LEU A 52 -2.42 -4.06 9.82
C LEU A 52 -1.14 -3.96 8.98
N MET A 53 -0.03 -4.53 9.47
CA MET A 53 1.25 -4.56 8.76
C MET A 53 1.18 -5.38 7.47
N ALA A 54 0.41 -6.47 7.46
CA ALA A 54 0.19 -7.26 6.25
C ALA A 54 -0.53 -6.44 5.17
N LEU A 55 -1.57 -5.69 5.53
CA LEU A 55 -2.28 -4.79 4.61
C LEU A 55 -1.35 -3.72 4.02
N GLU A 56 -0.49 -3.12 4.84
CA GLU A 56 0.50 -2.15 4.38
C GLU A 56 1.49 -2.75 3.38
N ARG A 57 2.04 -3.92 3.72
CA ARG A 57 2.99 -4.63 2.85
C ARG A 57 2.36 -5.05 1.52
N ASP A 58 1.15 -5.59 1.56
CA ASP A 58 0.45 -6.04 0.36
C ASP A 58 0.11 -4.84 -0.54
N HIS A 59 -0.31 -3.72 0.06
CA HIS A 59 -0.54 -2.48 -0.67
C HIS A 59 0.74 -1.93 -1.32
N ALA A 60 1.85 -1.92 -0.59
CA ALA A 60 3.16 -1.49 -1.12
C ALA A 60 3.62 -2.39 -2.26
N PHE A 61 3.45 -3.70 -2.13
CA PHE A 61 3.80 -4.68 -3.15
C PHE A 61 2.98 -4.48 -4.44
N LEU A 62 1.65 -4.39 -4.33
CA LEU A 62 0.77 -4.15 -5.47
C LEU A 62 1.04 -2.80 -6.14
N SER A 63 1.33 -1.78 -5.35
CA SER A 63 1.75 -0.46 -5.85
C SER A 63 3.04 -0.54 -6.65
N GLY A 64 4.04 -1.26 -6.15
CA GLY A 64 5.29 -1.51 -6.86
C GLY A 64 5.10 -2.28 -8.16
N LEU A 65 4.25 -3.31 -8.18
CA LEU A 65 3.91 -4.05 -9.41
C LEU A 65 3.26 -3.14 -10.45
N ARG A 66 2.30 -2.30 -10.05
CA ARG A 66 1.63 -1.36 -10.94
C ARG A 66 2.62 -0.37 -11.54
N LEU A 67 3.50 0.19 -10.71
CA LEU A 67 4.57 1.08 -11.15
C LEU A 67 5.47 0.40 -12.20
N GLY A 68 5.85 -0.86 -11.95
CA GLY A 68 6.65 -1.65 -12.91
C GLY A 68 5.95 -1.85 -14.26
N VAL A 69 4.64 -2.10 -14.26
CA VAL A 69 3.85 -2.22 -15.51
C VAL A 69 3.79 -0.89 -16.27
N ASP A 70 3.55 0.21 -15.57
CA ASP A 70 3.46 1.53 -16.19
C ASP A 70 4.82 1.96 -16.76
N LEU A 71 5.91 1.66 -16.06
CA LEU A 71 7.28 1.83 -16.54
C LEU A 71 7.55 1.00 -17.81
N SER A 72 7.20 -0.28 -17.80
CA SER A 72 7.39 -1.14 -18.97
C SER A 72 6.65 -0.62 -20.20
N ARG A 73 5.45 -0.08 -20.02
CA ARG A 73 4.66 0.53 -21.12
C ARG A 73 5.26 1.83 -21.63
N ALA A 74 5.75 2.67 -20.74
CA ALA A 74 6.36 3.95 -21.11
C ALA A 74 7.68 3.77 -21.86
N LEU A 75 8.41 2.68 -21.59
CA LEU A 75 9.67 2.34 -22.24
C LEU A 75 9.48 1.51 -23.53
N ASP A 76 8.29 0.98 -23.79
CA ASP A 76 7.99 0.21 -25.00
C ASP A 76 8.05 1.13 -26.24
N PRO A 77 8.96 0.91 -27.20
CA PRO A 77 9.09 1.77 -28.36
C PRO A 77 7.80 1.75 -29.19
N GLN A 78 7.10 2.89 -29.23
CA GLN A 78 5.99 3.07 -30.16
C GLN A 78 6.47 2.76 -31.59
N PRO A 79 5.79 1.89 -32.35
CA PRO A 79 6.17 1.63 -33.73
C PRO A 79 6.15 2.96 -34.49
N PRO A 80 7.12 3.20 -35.39
CA PRO A 80 7.18 4.45 -36.14
C PRO A 80 5.84 4.63 -36.84
N ARG A 81 5.14 5.72 -36.51
CA ARG A 81 3.90 6.10 -37.20
C ARG A 81 4.29 6.35 -38.65
N SER A 82 4.04 5.37 -39.51
CA SER A 82 4.16 5.54 -40.94
C SER A 82 3.34 6.77 -41.33
N PRO A 83 3.92 7.77 -42.02
CA PRO A 83 3.14 8.89 -42.52
C PRO A 83 2.01 8.31 -43.38
N ARG A 84 0.77 8.66 -43.05
CA ARG A 84 -0.38 8.25 -43.86
C ARG A 84 -0.23 8.91 -45.25
N PRO A 85 -0.49 8.15 -46.34
CA PRO A 85 -0.43 8.67 -47.71
C PRO A 85 -1.46 9.78 -47.96
#